data_AF-A0A2V7ZAT8-F1
#
_entry.id   AF-A0A2V7ZAT8-F1
#
_cell.length_a   1.000
_cell.length_b   1.000
_cell.length_c   1.000
_cell.angle_alpha   90.00
_cell.angle_beta   90.00
_cell.angle_gamma   90.00
#
_symmetry.space_group_name_H-M   'P 1'
#
loop_
_entity.id
_entity.type
_entity.pdbx_description
1 polymer ?
#
loop_
_entity_poly.entity_id
_entity_poly.type
_entity_poly.pdbx_seq_one_letter_code
_entity_poly.pdbx_strand_id
1 'polypeptide(L)'
;MARQGEWCSTLTATRGSRVRRQRNSQERKRRLAVRDEKQRIVDEWIAANGTPDQQDRQAKGLLPFHEAREALADTMFGPLRDWPPYVRNGVAVMQAHVRRYPEYKDAVITEMDLAVSDENAVQATAAQWARVQEARAILPDATVILRSHRLTWKEHPKAPAFTLYGMLVVRTFGPIVLRREFAVPQ
;
A
#
# COMPACT_ATOMS: atom_id res chain seq x y z
N MET A 1 12.31 -65.76 -0.87
CA MET A 1 11.09 -64.94 -1.04
C MET A 1 11.43 -63.50 -0.72
N ALA A 2 11.17 -62.60 -1.66
CA ALA A 2 11.77 -61.28 -1.79
C ALA A 2 11.20 -60.23 -0.82
N ARG A 3 12.07 -59.38 -0.27
CA ARG A 3 11.73 -58.10 0.37
C ARG A 3 11.55 -57.04 -0.72
N GLN A 4 10.34 -56.88 -1.24
CA GLN A 4 9.93 -55.76 -2.11
C GLN A 4 8.86 -54.96 -1.35
N GLY A 5 9.24 -53.84 -0.74
CA GLY A 5 8.27 -52.99 -0.04
C GLY A 5 8.77 -51.60 0.40
N GLU A 6 10.05 -51.44 0.72
CA GLU A 6 10.54 -50.18 1.34
C GLU A 6 11.10 -49.13 0.36
N TRP A 7 11.23 -49.43 -0.92
CA TRP A 7 11.87 -48.53 -1.89
C TRP A 7 10.92 -47.50 -2.53
N CYS A 8 9.61 -47.56 -2.29
CA CYS A 8 8.63 -46.67 -2.95
C CYS A 8 8.32 -45.37 -2.17
N SER A 9 8.55 -45.35 -0.85
CA SER A 9 8.18 -44.23 0.04
C SER A 9 9.25 -43.13 0.12
N THR A 10 10.54 -43.48 0.07
CA THR A 10 11.66 -42.52 0.09
C THR A 10 11.84 -41.80 -1.25
N LEU A 11 11.54 -42.44 -2.38
CA LEU A 11 11.66 -41.84 -3.72
C LEU A 11 10.62 -40.73 -3.98
N THR A 12 9.41 -40.86 -3.43
CA THR A 12 8.34 -39.86 -3.55
C THR A 12 8.61 -38.63 -2.68
N ALA A 13 9.06 -38.80 -1.44
CA ALA A 13 9.47 -37.70 -0.55
C ALA A 13 10.67 -36.90 -1.11
N THR A 14 11.64 -37.60 -1.73
CA THR A 14 12.84 -36.98 -2.32
C THR A 14 12.52 -36.22 -3.62
N ARG A 15 11.58 -36.71 -4.44
CA ARG A 15 11.09 -36.00 -5.63
C ARG A 15 10.29 -34.74 -5.26
N GLY A 16 9.41 -34.80 -4.26
CA GLY A 16 8.67 -33.63 -3.77
C GLY A 16 9.57 -32.52 -3.21
N SER A 17 10.64 -32.90 -2.50
CA SER A 17 11.61 -31.93 -1.96
C SER A 17 12.50 -31.28 -3.04
N ARG A 18 12.89 -32.02 -4.10
CA ARG A 18 13.59 -31.44 -5.25
C ARG A 18 12.72 -30.47 -6.05
N VAL A 19 11.46 -30.83 -6.32
CA VAL A 19 10.50 -29.95 -7.02
C VAL A 19 10.27 -28.65 -6.24
N ARG A 20 10.11 -28.73 -4.91
CA ARG A 20 9.96 -27.54 -4.05
C ARG A 20 11.21 -26.66 -4.04
N ARG A 21 12.42 -27.24 -3.94
CA ARG A 21 13.68 -26.47 -4.02
C ARG A 21 13.86 -25.79 -5.37
N GLN A 22 13.53 -26.47 -6.46
CA GLN A 22 13.61 -25.91 -7.81
C GLN A 22 12.63 -24.76 -8.01
N ARG A 23 11.37 -24.91 -7.54
CA ARG A 23 10.37 -23.85 -7.55
C ARG A 23 10.81 -22.64 -6.72
N ASN A 24 11.32 -22.86 -5.50
CA ASN A 24 11.82 -21.77 -4.64
C ASN A 24 13.02 -21.06 -5.27
N SER A 25 13.93 -21.79 -5.92
CA SER A 25 15.08 -21.22 -6.62
C SER A 25 14.64 -20.37 -7.82
N GLN A 26 13.70 -20.88 -8.63
CA GLN A 26 13.11 -20.13 -9.75
C GLN A 26 12.38 -18.88 -9.26
N GLU A 27 11.62 -18.98 -8.17
CA GLU A 27 10.91 -17.84 -7.59
C GLU A 27 11.88 -16.79 -7.03
N ARG A 28 12.96 -17.21 -6.36
CA ARG A 28 14.01 -16.29 -5.89
C ARG A 28 14.68 -15.58 -7.06
N LYS A 29 15.04 -16.30 -8.13
CA LYS A 29 15.61 -15.71 -9.35
C LYS A 29 14.67 -14.67 -9.97
N ARG A 30 13.36 -14.98 -10.07
CA ARG A 30 12.35 -14.05 -10.56
C ARG A 30 12.24 -12.80 -9.68
N ARG A 31 12.22 -12.97 -8.35
CA ARG A 31 12.14 -11.83 -7.40
C ARG A 31 13.38 -10.94 -7.48
N LEU A 32 14.57 -11.52 -7.62
CA LEU A 32 15.81 -10.77 -7.80
C LEU A 32 15.79 -10.00 -9.11
N ALA A 33 15.43 -10.64 -10.23
CA ALA A 33 15.32 -9.95 -11.52
C ALA A 33 14.35 -8.76 -11.49
N VAL A 34 13.20 -8.90 -10.82
CA VAL A 34 12.25 -7.79 -10.65
C VAL A 34 12.82 -6.68 -9.77
N ARG A 35 13.60 -7.02 -8.73
CA ARG A 35 14.26 -6.02 -7.87
C ARG A 35 15.33 -5.26 -8.65
N ASP A 36 16.18 -5.96 -9.38
CA ASP A 36 17.27 -5.37 -10.14
C ASP A 36 16.73 -4.46 -11.24
N GLU A 37 15.65 -4.88 -11.91
CA GLU A 37 14.99 -4.04 -12.91
C GLU A 37 14.35 -2.78 -12.32
N LYS A 38 13.71 -2.89 -11.14
CA LYS A 38 13.19 -1.71 -10.42
C LYS A 38 14.29 -0.74 -10.05
N GLN A 39 15.42 -1.27 -9.57
CA GLN A 39 16.57 -0.45 -9.20
C GLN A 39 17.11 0.29 -10.42
N ARG A 40 17.33 -0.43 -11.54
CA ARG A 40 17.78 0.16 -12.81
C ARG A 40 16.88 1.31 -13.29
N ILE A 41 15.57 1.11 -13.28
CA ILE A 41 14.60 2.12 -13.73
C ILE A 41 14.60 3.36 -12.83
N VAL A 42 14.64 3.16 -11.51
CA VAL A 42 14.78 4.29 -10.58
C VAL A 42 16.11 5.00 -10.81
N ASP A 43 17.17 4.24 -11.11
CA ASP A 43 18.48 4.82 -11.28
C ASP A 43 18.56 5.70 -12.54
N GLU A 44 18.07 5.18 -13.66
CA GLU A 44 17.91 5.92 -14.91
C GLU A 44 17.05 7.19 -14.71
N TRP A 45 15.99 7.08 -13.91
CA TRP A 45 15.13 8.22 -13.64
C TRP A 45 15.82 9.32 -12.81
N ILE A 46 16.56 8.96 -11.76
CA ILE A 46 17.31 9.93 -10.93
C ILE A 46 18.42 10.60 -11.74
N ALA A 47 19.13 9.84 -12.59
CA ALA A 47 20.14 10.42 -13.46
C ALA A 47 19.56 11.50 -14.38
N ALA A 48 18.32 11.34 -14.84
CA ALA A 48 17.66 12.29 -15.74
C ALA A 48 16.89 13.43 -15.01
N ASN A 49 16.33 13.18 -13.82
CA ASN A 49 15.35 14.09 -13.19
C ASN A 49 15.66 14.43 -11.73
N GLY A 50 16.62 13.75 -11.10
CA GLY A 50 16.99 13.97 -9.71
C GLY A 50 17.63 15.33 -9.49
N THR A 51 17.58 15.80 -8.24
CA THR A 51 18.37 16.96 -7.82
C THR A 51 19.88 16.66 -7.90
N PRO A 52 20.76 17.68 -7.99
CA PRO A 52 22.21 17.46 -8.01
C PRO A 52 22.73 16.63 -6.83
N ASP A 53 22.16 16.83 -5.63
CA ASP A 53 22.49 16.04 -4.44
C ASP A 53 22.05 14.56 -4.56
N GLN A 54 20.86 14.31 -5.09
CA GLN A 54 20.40 12.94 -5.34
C GLN A 54 21.27 12.22 -6.38
N GLN A 55 21.67 12.92 -7.45
CA GLN A 55 22.57 12.39 -8.47
C GLN A 55 23.96 12.06 -7.90
N ASP A 56 24.54 12.94 -7.08
CA ASP A 56 25.83 12.70 -6.43
C ASP A 56 25.77 11.51 -5.45
N ARG A 57 24.73 11.45 -4.60
CA ARG A 57 24.52 10.32 -3.69
C ARG A 57 24.28 9.02 -4.45
N GLN A 58 23.56 9.05 -5.57
CA GLN A 58 23.37 7.89 -6.43
C GLN A 58 24.70 7.40 -7.01
N ALA A 59 25.52 8.30 -7.57
CA ALA A 59 26.81 7.94 -8.16
C ALA A 59 27.75 7.27 -7.15
N LYS A 60 27.58 7.57 -5.85
CA LYS A 60 28.32 6.97 -4.73
C LYS A 60 27.65 5.72 -4.13
N GLY A 61 26.49 5.29 -4.66
CA GLY A 61 25.70 4.18 -4.11
C GLY A 61 25.06 4.48 -2.75
N LEU A 62 24.91 5.75 -2.40
CA LEU A 62 24.40 6.23 -1.11
C LEU A 62 22.94 6.69 -1.16
N LEU A 63 22.31 6.78 -2.34
CA LEU A 63 20.89 7.15 -2.46
C LEU A 63 19.99 5.96 -2.12
N PRO A 64 19.18 6.03 -1.05
CA PRO A 64 18.27 4.93 -0.72
C PRO A 64 17.17 4.78 -1.78
N PHE A 65 16.87 3.54 -2.18
CA PHE A 65 15.80 3.25 -3.15
C PHE A 65 14.44 3.87 -2.76
N HIS A 66 14.10 3.91 -1.46
CA HIS A 66 12.83 4.48 -1.01
C HIS A 66 12.76 5.99 -1.27
N GLU A 67 13.84 6.73 -1.08
CA GLU A 67 13.89 8.17 -1.34
C GLU A 67 13.71 8.43 -2.84
N ALA A 68 14.43 7.71 -3.68
CA ALA A 68 14.32 7.83 -5.13
C ALA A 68 12.92 7.45 -5.64
N ARG A 69 12.28 6.44 -5.03
CA ARG A 69 10.88 6.08 -5.29
C ARG A 69 9.91 7.20 -4.87
N GLU A 70 10.15 7.87 -3.75
CA GLU A 70 9.30 9.00 -3.32
C GLU A 70 9.46 10.21 -4.25
N ALA A 71 10.68 10.53 -4.70
CA ALA A 71 10.89 11.59 -5.69
C ALA A 71 10.19 11.28 -7.03
N LEU A 72 10.25 10.03 -7.49
CA LEU A 72 9.47 9.56 -8.63
C LEU A 72 7.96 9.69 -8.37
N ALA A 73 7.48 9.33 -7.18
CA ALA A 73 6.08 9.48 -6.79
C ALA A 73 5.64 10.95 -6.78
N ASP A 74 6.44 11.86 -6.23
CA ASP A 74 6.15 13.30 -6.21
C ASP A 74 5.98 13.87 -7.62
N THR A 75 6.77 13.38 -8.57
CA THR A 75 6.65 13.76 -9.98
C THR A 75 5.39 13.17 -10.59
N MET A 76 5.15 11.87 -10.40
CA MET A 76 4.00 11.15 -10.97
C MET A 76 2.64 11.62 -10.39
N PHE A 77 2.62 12.09 -9.16
CA PHE A 77 1.43 12.66 -8.52
C PHE A 77 1.44 14.19 -8.49
N GLY A 78 2.40 14.83 -9.15
CA GLY A 78 2.52 16.29 -9.23
C GLY A 78 1.22 17.01 -9.62
N PRO A 79 0.43 16.51 -10.60
CA PRO A 79 -0.87 17.11 -10.93
C PRO A 79 -1.90 17.14 -9.81
N LEU A 80 -1.72 16.34 -8.75
CA LEU A 80 -2.57 16.29 -7.55
C LEU A 80 -1.84 16.85 -6.30
N ARG A 81 -0.72 17.56 -6.46
CA ARG A 81 0.14 18.01 -5.34
C ARG A 81 -0.62 18.88 -4.32
N ASP A 82 -1.57 19.68 -4.78
CA ASP A 82 -2.33 20.60 -3.93
C ASP A 82 -3.51 19.91 -3.22
N TRP A 83 -3.73 18.62 -3.48
CA TRP A 83 -4.81 17.87 -2.86
C TRP A 83 -4.37 17.42 -1.46
N PRO A 84 -5.22 17.59 -0.43
CA PRO A 84 -4.86 17.23 0.93
C PRO A 84 -4.58 15.71 1.01
N PRO A 85 -3.44 15.28 1.59
CA PRO A 85 -3.17 13.87 1.78
C PRO A 85 -4.16 13.28 2.78
N TYR A 86 -4.50 12.01 2.59
CA TYR A 86 -5.25 11.26 3.60
C TYR A 86 -4.33 10.97 4.79
N VAL A 87 -4.63 11.56 5.94
CA VAL A 87 -3.91 11.34 7.19
C VAL A 87 -4.60 10.23 7.97
N ARG A 88 -3.87 9.19 8.36
CA ARG A 88 -4.36 8.15 9.28
C ARG A 88 -4.45 8.69 10.71
N ASN A 89 -5.33 9.64 10.97
CA ASN A 89 -5.59 10.23 12.28
C ASN A 89 -6.73 9.52 13.04
N GLY A 90 -6.81 8.19 12.89
CA GLY A 90 -7.97 7.39 13.31
C GLY A 90 -8.29 7.48 14.80
N VAL A 91 -7.28 7.62 15.68
CA VAL A 91 -7.50 7.71 17.14
C VAL A 91 -8.25 8.98 17.52
N ALA A 92 -7.74 10.15 17.11
CA ALA A 92 -8.34 11.44 17.45
C ALA A 92 -9.77 11.56 16.89
N VAL A 93 -9.96 11.08 15.65
CA VAL A 93 -11.25 11.08 14.98
C VAL A 93 -12.24 10.12 15.66
N MET A 94 -11.82 8.90 15.98
CA MET A 94 -12.67 7.92 16.67
C MET A 94 -13.05 8.40 18.06
N GLN A 95 -12.09 8.96 18.82
CA GLN A 95 -12.35 9.49 20.15
C GLN A 95 -13.36 10.64 20.11
N ALA A 96 -13.17 11.60 19.20
CA ALA A 96 -14.13 12.69 19.00
C ALA A 96 -15.51 12.18 18.56
N HIS A 97 -15.55 11.10 17.76
CA HIS A 97 -16.80 10.48 17.34
C HIS A 97 -17.56 9.86 18.51
N VAL A 98 -16.93 8.99 19.30
CA VAL A 98 -17.62 8.28 20.39
C VAL A 98 -18.01 9.20 21.54
N ARG A 99 -17.25 10.26 21.81
CA ARG A 99 -17.59 11.23 22.87
C ARG A 99 -18.88 12.01 22.63
N ARG A 100 -19.45 11.95 21.42
CA ARG A 100 -20.80 12.48 21.13
C ARG A 100 -21.92 11.67 21.79
N TYR A 101 -21.63 10.46 22.27
CA TYR A 101 -22.59 9.58 22.92
C TYR A 101 -22.40 9.66 24.45
N PRO A 102 -23.48 9.84 25.25
CA PRO A 102 -23.37 10.02 26.69
C PRO A 102 -22.59 8.92 27.43
N GLU A 103 -22.72 7.67 26.97
CA GLU A 103 -22.02 6.50 27.52
C GLU A 103 -20.49 6.57 27.37
N TYR A 104 -20.00 7.30 26.35
CA TYR A 104 -18.58 7.36 25.99
C TYR A 104 -18.01 8.79 26.09
N LYS A 105 -18.68 9.72 26.79
CA LYS A 105 -18.29 11.15 26.86
C LYS A 105 -16.86 11.38 27.35
N ASP A 106 -16.36 10.48 28.22
CA ASP A 106 -15.02 10.54 28.81
C ASP A 106 -14.07 9.51 28.18
N ALA A 107 -14.44 8.89 27.06
CA ALA A 107 -13.65 7.84 26.42
C ALA A 107 -12.24 8.33 26.07
N VAL A 108 -11.25 7.53 26.40
CA VAL A 108 -9.85 7.71 25.99
C VAL A 108 -9.51 6.51 25.12
N ILE A 109 -9.16 6.77 23.86
CA ILE A 109 -8.81 5.73 22.89
C ILE A 109 -7.32 5.85 22.60
N THR A 110 -6.59 4.74 22.72
CA THR A 110 -5.19 4.66 22.29
C THR A 110 -5.09 4.01 20.91
N GLU A 111 -3.91 4.08 20.30
CA GLU A 111 -3.64 3.36 19.04
C GLU A 111 -3.83 1.83 19.19
N MET A 112 -3.56 1.28 20.37
CA MET A 112 -3.73 -0.14 20.64
C MET A 112 -5.20 -0.56 20.65
N ASP A 113 -6.10 0.34 21.06
CA ASP A 113 -7.53 0.08 21.18
C ASP A 113 -8.27 0.26 19.84
N LEU A 114 -7.64 0.94 18.89
CA LEU A 114 -8.21 1.20 17.58
C LEU A 114 -8.05 -0.02 16.67
N ALA A 115 -9.16 -0.47 16.08
CA ALA A 115 -9.15 -1.35 14.92
C ALA A 115 -9.58 -0.56 13.68
N VAL A 116 -8.84 -0.74 12.59
CA VAL A 116 -9.11 -0.13 11.29
C VAL A 116 -9.31 -1.25 10.27
N SER A 117 -10.47 -1.28 9.62
CA SER A 117 -10.74 -2.15 8.48
C SER A 117 -10.90 -1.32 7.21
N ASP A 118 -10.19 -1.75 6.18
CA ASP A 118 -9.92 -1.00 4.97
C ASP A 118 -10.56 -1.71 3.77
N GLU A 119 -11.50 -1.07 3.10
CA GLU A 119 -12.23 -1.66 1.97
C GLU A 119 -12.34 -0.68 0.79
N ASN A 120 -12.66 -1.21 -0.38
CA ASN A 120 -13.08 -0.36 -1.49
C ASN A 120 -14.54 0.06 -1.24
N ALA A 121 -14.82 1.35 -1.33
CA ALA A 121 -16.16 1.85 -1.13
C ALA A 121 -17.09 1.37 -2.25
N VAL A 122 -18.23 0.78 -1.87
CA VAL A 122 -19.29 0.34 -2.80
C VAL A 122 -20.34 1.43 -3.07
N GLN A 123 -20.29 2.51 -2.31
CA GLN A 123 -21.16 3.67 -2.41
C GLN A 123 -20.32 4.94 -2.23
N ALA A 124 -20.79 6.05 -2.82
CA ALA A 124 -20.15 7.35 -2.74
C ALA A 124 -21.23 8.44 -2.66
N THR A 125 -20.96 9.50 -1.90
CA THR A 125 -21.75 10.74 -2.03
C THR A 125 -21.47 11.40 -3.39
N ALA A 126 -22.35 12.31 -3.80
CA ALA A 126 -22.14 13.08 -5.04
C ALA A 126 -20.79 13.82 -5.05
N ALA A 127 -20.39 14.40 -3.91
CA ALA A 127 -19.12 15.10 -3.77
C ALA A 127 -17.91 14.15 -3.85
N GLN A 128 -17.99 12.98 -3.20
CA GLN A 128 -16.95 11.94 -3.29
C GLN A 128 -16.80 11.41 -4.71
N TRP A 129 -17.92 11.18 -5.40
CA TRP A 129 -17.90 10.72 -6.79
C TRP A 129 -17.32 11.77 -7.74
N ALA A 130 -17.71 13.03 -7.59
CA ALA A 130 -17.14 14.14 -8.36
C ALA A 130 -15.62 14.22 -8.20
N ARG A 131 -15.11 14.06 -6.95
CA ARG A 131 -13.67 14.05 -6.67
C ARG A 131 -12.93 12.91 -7.37
N VAL A 132 -13.53 11.72 -7.43
CA VAL A 132 -12.97 10.57 -8.16
C VAL A 132 -12.91 10.85 -9.66
N GLN A 133 -13.95 11.46 -10.23
CA GLN A 133 -14.00 11.79 -11.66
C GLN A 133 -12.95 12.87 -12.02
N GLU A 134 -12.80 13.88 -11.17
CA GLU A 134 -11.78 14.91 -11.33
C GLU A 134 -10.37 14.31 -11.35
N ALA A 135 -10.05 13.40 -10.42
CA ALA A 135 -8.76 12.72 -10.38
C ALA A 135 -8.50 11.87 -11.63
N ARG A 136 -9.53 11.18 -12.14
CA ARG A 136 -9.43 10.40 -13.39
C ARG A 136 -9.22 11.29 -14.61
N ALA A 137 -9.79 12.49 -14.64
CA ALA A 137 -9.56 13.44 -15.71
C ALA A 137 -8.13 14.01 -15.67
N ILE A 138 -7.61 14.31 -14.47
CA ILE A 138 -6.24 14.83 -14.28
C ILE A 138 -5.18 13.75 -14.57
N LEU A 139 -5.43 12.50 -14.17
CA LEU A 139 -4.53 11.35 -14.35
C LEU A 139 -5.25 10.20 -15.08
N PRO A 140 -5.43 10.28 -16.40
CA PRO A 140 -6.21 9.31 -17.17
C PRO A 140 -5.62 7.90 -17.21
N ASP A 141 -4.32 7.76 -16.92
CA ASP A 141 -3.61 6.49 -16.86
C ASP A 141 -3.55 5.90 -15.43
N ALA A 142 -4.11 6.58 -14.44
CA ALA A 142 -4.13 6.13 -13.06
C ALA A 142 -5.35 5.25 -12.75
N THR A 143 -5.14 4.25 -11.90
CA THR A 143 -6.26 3.57 -11.23
C THR A 143 -6.68 4.40 -10.03
N VAL A 144 -7.89 4.97 -10.10
CA VAL A 144 -8.48 5.78 -9.01
C VAL A 144 -9.60 4.99 -8.33
N ILE A 145 -9.44 4.78 -7.01
CA ILE A 145 -10.31 3.95 -6.17
C ILE A 145 -10.77 4.77 -4.95
N LEU A 146 -12.08 4.83 -4.72
CA LEU A 146 -12.62 5.32 -3.46
C LEU A 146 -12.51 4.22 -2.39
N ARG A 147 -11.98 4.59 -1.23
CA ARG A 147 -11.68 3.71 -0.11
C ARG A 147 -12.51 4.13 1.10
N SER A 148 -12.97 3.14 1.85
CA SER A 148 -13.61 3.33 3.14
C SER A 148 -12.74 2.74 4.24
N HIS A 149 -12.48 3.53 5.27
CA HIS A 149 -11.70 3.16 6.45
C HIS A 149 -12.65 3.16 7.65
N ARG A 150 -13.07 1.97 8.05
CA ARG A 150 -13.97 1.81 9.20
C ARG A 150 -13.14 1.65 10.46
N LEU A 151 -13.37 2.55 11.40
CA LEU A 151 -12.77 2.62 12.71
C LEU A 151 -13.70 1.99 13.74
N THR A 152 -13.17 1.09 14.56
CA THR A 152 -13.87 0.48 15.68
C THR A 152 -13.00 0.50 16.93
N TRP A 153 -13.66 0.48 18.10
CA TRP A 153 -12.98 0.40 19.39
C TRP A 153 -13.00 -1.05 19.87
N LYS A 154 -11.81 -1.67 19.96
CA LYS A 154 -11.66 -3.10 20.28
C LYS A 154 -12.26 -3.46 21.63
N GLU A 155 -11.99 -2.65 22.66
CA GLU A 155 -12.42 -2.91 24.03
C GLU A 155 -13.92 -2.66 24.24
N HIS A 156 -14.53 -1.83 23.39
CA HIS A 156 -15.95 -1.52 23.42
C HIS A 156 -16.58 -1.81 22.05
N PRO A 157 -16.83 -3.10 21.71
CA PRO A 157 -17.35 -3.49 20.39
C PRO A 157 -18.78 -2.99 20.11
N LYS A 158 -19.49 -2.51 21.14
CA LYS A 158 -20.81 -1.86 21.02
C LYS A 158 -20.72 -0.36 20.75
N ALA A 159 -19.53 0.25 20.91
CA ALA A 159 -19.34 1.66 20.61
C ALA A 159 -19.62 1.92 19.12
N PRO A 160 -20.27 3.04 18.77
CA PRO A 160 -20.52 3.42 17.39
C PRO A 160 -19.24 3.44 16.56
N ALA A 161 -19.25 2.70 15.45
CA ALA A 161 -18.16 2.68 14.48
C ALA A 161 -18.17 3.98 13.66
N PHE A 162 -16.99 4.42 13.25
CA PHE A 162 -16.85 5.60 12.38
C PHE A 162 -16.24 5.22 11.05
N THR A 163 -16.78 5.71 9.94
CA THR A 163 -16.23 5.46 8.61
C THR A 163 -15.68 6.74 8.02
N LEU A 164 -14.39 6.71 7.68
CA LEU A 164 -13.71 7.73 6.90
C LEU A 164 -13.62 7.30 5.44
N TYR A 165 -13.59 8.27 4.54
CA TYR A 165 -13.31 8.01 3.13
C TYR A 165 -11.99 8.63 2.69
N GLY A 166 -11.29 7.92 1.80
CA GLY A 166 -10.07 8.36 1.12
C GLY A 166 -10.11 7.97 -0.36
N MET A 167 -9.34 8.66 -1.20
CA MET A 167 -9.19 8.32 -2.60
C MET A 167 -7.78 7.83 -2.88
N LEU A 168 -7.64 6.53 -3.13
CA LEU A 168 -6.39 5.88 -3.50
C LEU A 168 -6.15 6.03 -5.00
N VAL A 169 -5.07 6.69 -5.35
CA VAL A 169 -4.58 6.84 -6.73
C VAL A 169 -3.34 5.96 -6.90
N VAL A 170 -3.40 5.05 -7.86
CA VAL A 170 -2.32 4.11 -8.18
C VAL A 170 -1.83 4.39 -9.59
N ARG A 171 -0.52 4.54 -9.76
CA ARG A 171 0.15 4.63 -11.06
C ARG A 171 1.28 3.62 -11.15
N THR A 172 1.58 3.17 -12.36
CA THR A 172 2.72 2.30 -12.63
C THR A 172 3.75 3.02 -13.48
N PHE A 173 5.02 2.92 -13.09
CA PHE A 173 6.17 3.37 -13.88
C PHE A 173 7.06 2.15 -14.12
N GLY A 174 6.92 1.53 -15.29
CA GLY A 174 7.46 0.20 -15.54
C GLY A 174 6.96 -0.82 -14.48
N PRO A 175 7.85 -1.56 -13.81
CA PRO A 175 7.50 -2.52 -12.76
C PRO A 175 7.23 -1.86 -11.39
N ILE A 176 7.38 -0.54 -11.26
CA ILE A 176 7.23 0.19 -10.00
C ILE A 176 5.78 0.63 -9.86
N VAL A 177 5.11 0.13 -8.81
CA VAL A 177 3.76 0.56 -8.45
C VAL A 177 3.86 1.66 -7.40
N LEU A 178 3.32 2.83 -7.73
CA LEU A 178 3.29 4.02 -6.88
C LEU A 178 1.85 4.26 -6.42
N ARG A 179 1.70 4.68 -5.16
CA ARG A 179 0.39 4.86 -4.53
C ARG A 179 0.40 6.13 -3.69
N ARG A 180 -0.65 6.94 -3.82
CA ARG A 180 -0.98 8.01 -2.87
C ARG A 180 -2.46 8.00 -2.56
N GLU A 181 -2.77 8.31 -1.32
CA GLU A 181 -4.15 8.40 -0.85
C GLU A 181 -4.43 9.84 -0.44
N PHE A 182 -5.51 10.40 -0.97
CA PHE A 182 -5.92 11.79 -0.77
C PHE A 182 -7.21 11.83 0.04
N ALA A 183 -7.35 12.85 0.89
CA ALA A 183 -8.59 13.08 1.58
C ALA A 183 -9.70 13.47 0.59
N VAL A 184 -10.90 12.99 0.86
CA VAL A 184 -12.12 13.35 0.11
C VAL A 184 -13.11 14.05 1.03
N PRO A 185 -14.08 14.80 0.47
CA PRO A 185 -15.21 15.30 1.24
C PRO A 185 -15.90 14.15 2.00
N GLN A 186 -16.15 14.36 3.30
CA GLN A 186 -16.84 13.39 4.17
C GLN A 186 -18.35 13.48 3.97
#